data_AF-A0AAE1HU16-F1
#
_entry.id   AF-A0AAE1HU16-F1
#
_cell.length_a   1.000
_cell.length_b   1.000
_cell.length_c   1.000
_cell.angle_alpha   90.00
_cell.angle_beta   90.00
_cell.angle_gamma   90.00
#
_symmetry.space_group_name_H-M   'P 1'
#
loop_
_entity.id
_entity.type
_entity.pdbx_description
1 polymer ?
#
loop_
_entity_poly.entity_id
_entity_poly.type
_entity_poly.pdbx_seq_one_letter_code
_entity_poly.pdbx_strand_id
1 'polypeptide(L)'
;MECNICDDEYDENERVPKILPCGHTMCAHCEKFLYRVPRGWCRDCGAAAAARCWDVHEVLNAKAALRHRLAAGALQRAAGQLQDLQAECDGEQALAAVTLLAAESWELTMRSGARVLTGTLQVTEDPLIEALLLVAAARIALTEGEEGAQEASGGGEAGGQVIAAPKR
;
A
#
# COMPACT_ATOMS: atom_id res chain seq x y z
N MET A 1 25.32 1.29 -18.24
CA MET A 1 24.60 0.07 -18.72
C MET A 1 23.80 -0.44 -17.53
N GLU A 2 22.54 -0.81 -17.73
CA GLU A 2 21.60 -1.11 -16.63
C GLU A 2 21.28 -2.61 -16.55
N CYS A 3 20.88 -3.05 -15.36
CA CYS A 3 20.44 -4.42 -15.14
C CYS A 3 19.01 -4.63 -15.63
N ASN A 4 18.81 -5.58 -16.55
CA ASN A 4 17.48 -5.93 -17.09
C ASN A 4 16.50 -6.53 -16.05
N ILE A 5 16.96 -6.85 -14.84
CA ILE A 5 16.14 -7.44 -13.77
C ILE A 5 15.68 -6.39 -12.76
N CYS A 6 16.56 -5.45 -12.35
CA CYS A 6 16.25 -4.46 -11.30
C CYS A 6 16.27 -3.00 -11.76
N ASP A 7 16.57 -2.77 -13.05
CA ASP A 7 16.67 -1.46 -13.71
C ASP A 7 17.66 -0.49 -13.05
N ASP A 8 18.59 -1.00 -12.24
CA ASP A 8 19.65 -0.20 -11.63
C ASP A 8 20.90 -0.23 -12.50
N GLU A 9 21.70 0.84 -12.45
CA GLU A 9 23.01 0.87 -13.09
C GLU A 9 23.95 -0.18 -12.51
N TYR A 10 24.80 -0.74 -13.38
CA TYR A 10 25.88 -1.59 -12.93
C TYR A 10 26.93 -0.78 -12.17
N ASP A 11 27.45 -1.38 -11.09
CA ASP A 11 28.52 -0.83 -10.28
C ASP A 11 29.62 -1.88 -10.07
N GLU A 12 30.78 -1.43 -9.57
CA GLU A 12 31.96 -2.30 -9.37
C GLU A 12 31.87 -3.19 -8.12
N ASN A 13 30.83 -3.03 -7.30
CA ASN A 13 30.71 -3.66 -5.99
C ASN A 13 29.58 -4.69 -5.95
N GLU A 14 28.36 -4.24 -5.70
CA GLU A 14 27.20 -5.13 -5.51
C GLU A 14 26.51 -5.46 -6.83
N ARG A 15 26.52 -4.52 -7.79
CA ARG A 15 25.84 -4.66 -9.08
C ARG A 15 26.80 -4.95 -10.22
N VAL A 16 27.81 -5.78 -9.98
CA VAL A 16 28.74 -6.23 -11.02
C VAL A 16 27.98 -7.04 -12.09
N PRO A 17 28.14 -6.73 -13.40
CA PRO A 17 27.45 -7.45 -14.47
C PRO A 17 27.94 -8.90 -14.58
N LYS A 18 26.99 -9.83 -14.68
CA LYS A 18 27.16 -11.27 -14.78
C LYS A 18 26.49 -11.78 -16.05
N ILE A 19 27.26 -12.49 -16.87
CA ILE A 19 26.76 -13.11 -18.10
C ILE A 19 26.22 -14.50 -17.75
N LEU A 20 24.93 -14.70 -18.00
CA LEU A 20 24.28 -16.00 -17.84
C LEU A 20 24.72 -16.99 -18.94
N PRO A 21 24.53 -18.30 -18.73
CA PRO A 21 24.76 -19.30 -19.78
C PRO A 21 23.96 -19.07 -21.07
N CYS A 22 22.82 -18.36 -20.99
CA CYS A 22 22.01 -17.98 -22.16
C CYS A 22 22.49 -16.70 -22.86
N GLY A 23 23.60 -16.08 -22.41
CA GLY A 23 24.20 -14.89 -23.03
C GLY A 23 23.64 -13.54 -22.56
N HIS A 24 22.55 -13.53 -21.77
CA HIS A 24 22.02 -12.30 -21.18
C HIS A 24 22.83 -11.84 -19.96
N THR A 25 22.85 -10.53 -19.70
CA THR A 25 23.55 -9.93 -18.57
C THR A 25 22.58 -9.50 -17.46
N MET A 26 22.90 -9.82 -16.20
CA MET A 26 22.23 -9.32 -14.99
C MET A 26 23.25 -8.89 -13.93
N CYS A 27 22.86 -8.21 -12.86
CA CYS A 27 23.80 -7.84 -11.79
C CYS A 27 23.98 -8.96 -10.75
N ALA A 28 25.17 -9.05 -10.13
CA ALA A 28 25.52 -10.05 -9.11
C ALA A 28 24.62 -9.98 -7.87
N HIS A 29 24.09 -8.80 -7.55
CA HIS A 29 23.03 -8.65 -6.55
C HIS A 29 21.81 -9.48 -6.96
N CYS A 30 21.23 -9.26 -8.14
CA CYS A 30 20.08 -10.01 -8.62
C CYS A 30 20.32 -11.52 -8.67
N GLU A 31 21.51 -11.98 -9.09
CA GLU A 31 21.88 -13.41 -9.09
C GLU A 31 21.67 -14.06 -7.71
N LYS A 32 22.08 -13.38 -6.63
CA LYS A 32 21.89 -13.86 -5.25
C LYS A 32 20.41 -13.90 -4.83
N PHE A 33 19.58 -13.02 -5.38
CA PHE A 33 18.17 -12.91 -5.04
C PHE A 33 17.24 -13.76 -5.91
N LEU A 34 17.68 -14.28 -7.06
CA LEU A 34 16.86 -15.14 -7.92
C LEU A 34 16.41 -16.45 -7.26
N TYR A 35 17.14 -16.94 -6.25
CA TYR A 35 16.74 -18.11 -5.46
C TYR A 35 15.67 -17.83 -4.41
N ARG A 36 15.34 -16.55 -4.17
CA ARG A 36 14.17 -16.14 -3.40
C ARG A 36 13.11 -15.74 -4.41
N VAL A 37 12.21 -16.68 -4.73
CA VAL A 37 11.09 -16.53 -5.69
C VAL A 37 10.80 -15.05 -5.98
N PRO A 38 11.20 -14.52 -7.16
CA PRO A 38 11.05 -13.10 -7.41
C PRO A 38 9.59 -12.75 -7.21
N ARG A 39 9.32 -11.79 -6.32
CA ARG A 39 7.98 -11.26 -6.09
C ARG A 39 7.59 -10.44 -7.32
N GLY A 40 7.32 -11.15 -8.40
CA GLY A 40 6.79 -10.60 -9.62
C GLY A 40 5.37 -10.09 -9.37
N TRP A 41 4.97 -9.13 -10.17
CA TRP A 41 3.63 -8.60 -10.17
C TRP A 41 3.02 -8.88 -11.54
N CYS A 42 1.88 -9.58 -11.53
CA CYS A 42 1.22 -10.01 -12.74
C CYS A 42 0.28 -8.91 -13.24
N ARG A 43 0.54 -8.43 -14.46
CA ARG A 43 -0.22 -7.35 -15.08
C ARG A 43 -1.67 -7.71 -15.31
N ASP A 44 -1.90 -8.90 -15.82
CA ASP A 44 -3.23 -9.38 -16.20
C ASP A 44 -4.09 -9.66 -14.96
N CYS A 45 -3.49 -10.26 -13.91
CA CYS A 45 -4.19 -10.55 -12.66
C CYS A 45 -4.31 -9.33 -11.73
N GLY A 46 -3.52 -8.28 -11.94
CA GLY A 46 -3.51 -7.12 -11.07
C GLY A 46 -2.96 -7.37 -9.66
N ALA A 47 -2.16 -8.41 -9.44
CA ALA A 47 -1.73 -8.88 -8.12
C ALA A 47 -0.31 -9.43 -8.13
N ALA A 48 0.23 -9.75 -6.94
CA ALA A 48 1.45 -10.54 -6.83
C ALA A 48 1.33 -11.83 -7.67
N ALA A 49 2.34 -12.10 -8.49
CA ALA A 49 2.34 -13.19 -9.44
C ALA A 49 2.32 -14.54 -8.70
N ALA A 50 1.33 -15.38 -9.02
CA ALA A 50 1.33 -16.79 -8.66
C ALA A 50 2.21 -17.57 -9.65
N ALA A 51 2.61 -18.80 -9.31
CA ALA A 51 3.45 -19.65 -10.17
C ALA A 51 2.91 -19.74 -11.61
N ARG A 52 1.61 -20.00 -11.77
CA ARG A 52 0.94 -20.09 -13.08
C ARG A 52 0.97 -18.79 -13.91
N CYS A 53 1.24 -17.63 -13.30
CA CYS A 53 1.28 -16.37 -14.05
C CYS A 53 2.52 -16.31 -14.94
N TRP A 54 3.62 -16.96 -14.55
CA TRP A 54 4.87 -16.91 -15.30
C TRP A 54 4.81 -17.63 -16.65
N ASP A 55 3.86 -18.55 -16.82
CA ASP A 55 3.70 -19.33 -18.04
C ASP A 55 2.84 -18.63 -19.11
N VAL A 56 1.88 -17.82 -18.68
CA VAL A 56 0.80 -17.33 -19.58
C VAL A 56 0.47 -15.84 -19.46
N HIS A 57 0.97 -15.16 -18.43
CA HIS A 57 0.68 -13.75 -18.17
C HIS A 57 1.95 -12.91 -18.19
N GLU A 58 1.79 -11.60 -18.43
CA GLU A 58 2.89 -10.67 -18.32
C GLU A 58 3.23 -10.42 -16.84
N VAL A 59 4.37 -10.96 -16.39
CA VAL A 59 4.89 -10.78 -15.03
C VAL A 59 6.04 -9.77 -15.05
N LEU A 60 5.86 -8.67 -14.33
CA LEU A 60 6.84 -7.60 -14.18
C LEU A 60 7.55 -7.71 -12.82
N ASN A 61 8.78 -7.19 -12.73
CA ASN A 61 9.39 -6.94 -11.43
C ASN A 61 8.63 -5.82 -10.69
N ALA A 62 8.79 -5.71 -9.37
CA ALA A 62 8.04 -4.74 -8.56
C ALA A 62 8.25 -3.27 -8.99
N LYS A 63 9.48 -2.87 -9.35
CA LYS A 63 9.78 -1.50 -9.80
C LYS A 63 9.15 -1.20 -11.16
N ALA A 64 9.26 -2.11 -12.12
CA ALA A 64 8.63 -2.00 -13.43
C ALA A 64 7.10 -1.95 -13.31
N ALA A 65 6.51 -2.79 -12.46
CA ALA A 65 5.08 -2.78 -12.17
C ALA A 65 4.63 -1.43 -11.57
N LEU A 66 5.38 -0.88 -10.62
CA LEU A 66 5.11 0.44 -10.04
C LEU A 66 5.15 1.54 -11.12
N ARG A 67 6.20 1.56 -11.95
CA ARG A 67 6.33 2.50 -13.07
C ARG A 67 5.17 2.40 -14.06
N HIS A 68 4.72 1.19 -14.38
CA HIS A 68 3.58 0.96 -15.27
C HIS A 68 2.24 1.36 -14.66
N ARG A 69 2.07 1.21 -13.34
CA ARG A 69 0.83 1.55 -12.64
C ARG A 69 0.68 3.05 -12.39
N LEU A 70 1.78 3.76 -12.16
CA LEU A 70 1.76 5.21 -12.07
C LEU A 70 1.60 5.80 -13.47
N ALA A 71 0.60 6.66 -13.65
CA ALA A 71 0.44 7.38 -14.91
C ALA A 71 1.71 8.21 -15.21
N ALA A 72 2.09 8.33 -16.48
CA ALA A 72 3.24 9.14 -16.88
C ALA A 72 3.11 10.57 -16.32
N GLY A 73 4.18 11.04 -15.68
CA GLY A 73 4.21 12.37 -15.06
C GLY A 73 3.29 12.56 -13.84
N ALA A 74 2.73 11.48 -13.25
CA ALA A 74 1.82 11.59 -12.12
C ALA A 74 2.44 12.32 -10.93
N LEU A 75 3.71 12.03 -10.61
CA LEU A 75 4.40 12.67 -9.48
C LEU A 75 4.60 14.17 -9.71
N GLN A 76 4.98 14.56 -10.93
CA GLN A 76 5.16 15.96 -11.30
C GLN A 76 3.84 16.73 -11.26
N ARG A 77 2.76 16.13 -11.78
CA ARG A 77 1.42 16.74 -11.70
C ARG A 77 0.92 16.83 -10.27
N ALA A 78 1.12 15.78 -9.46
CA ALA A 78 0.76 15.79 -8.05
C ALA A 78 1.48 16.91 -7.29
N ALA A 79 2.77 17.15 -7.56
CA ALA A 79 3.52 18.24 -6.95
C ALA A 79 2.90 19.62 -7.24
N GLY A 80 2.46 19.87 -8.47
CA GLY A 80 1.72 21.10 -8.81
C GLY A 80 0.37 21.18 -8.10
N GLN A 81 -0.41 20.09 -8.14
CA GLN A 81 -1.72 20.03 -7.53
C GLN A 81 -1.69 20.21 -6.00
N LEU A 82 -0.63 19.79 -5.31
CA LEU A 82 -0.50 19.97 -3.87
C LEU A 82 -0.41 21.45 -3.48
N GLN A 83 0.23 22.29 -4.32
CA GLN A 83 0.30 23.73 -4.09
C GLN A 83 -1.07 24.37 -4.24
N ASP A 84 -1.79 24.02 -5.30
CA ASP A 84 -3.15 24.53 -5.56
C ASP A 84 -4.12 24.07 -4.46
N LEU A 85 -3.98 22.81 -4.02
CA LEU A 85 -4.85 22.21 -3.00
C LEU A 85 -4.87 23.00 -1.70
N GLN A 86 -3.70 23.48 -1.24
CA GLN A 86 -3.62 24.27 -0.01
C GLN A 86 -4.38 25.60 -0.14
N ALA A 87 -4.28 26.26 -1.30
CA ALA A 87 -4.94 27.54 -1.56
C ALA A 87 -6.46 27.39 -1.74
N GLU A 88 -6.91 26.23 -2.23
CA GLU A 88 -8.31 25.93 -2.51
C GLU A 88 -9.07 25.32 -1.33
N CYS A 89 -8.40 24.94 -0.24
CA CYS A 89 -9.06 24.39 0.95
C CYS A 89 -10.08 25.38 1.52
N ASP A 90 -11.30 24.90 1.74
CA ASP A 90 -12.28 25.63 2.54
C ASP A 90 -11.94 25.56 4.05
N GLY A 91 -12.72 26.25 4.87
CA GLY A 91 -12.48 26.32 6.31
C GLY A 91 -12.58 24.98 7.04
N GLU A 92 -13.46 24.08 6.61
CA GLU A 92 -13.62 22.76 7.23
C GLU A 92 -12.45 21.85 6.86
N GLN A 93 -12.05 21.87 5.60
CA GLN A 93 -10.89 21.14 5.10
C GLN A 93 -9.59 21.61 5.75
N ALA A 94 -9.41 22.92 5.91
CA ALA A 94 -8.25 23.49 6.58
C ALA A 94 -8.21 23.10 8.07
N LEU A 95 -9.34 23.13 8.76
CA LEU A 95 -9.43 22.71 10.16
C LEU A 95 -9.12 21.22 10.32
N ALA A 96 -9.66 20.37 9.43
CA ALA A 96 -9.37 18.95 9.42
C ALA A 96 -7.88 18.68 9.18
N ALA A 97 -7.26 19.38 8.22
CA ALA A 97 -5.83 19.23 7.92
C ALA A 97 -4.95 19.60 9.13
N VAL A 98 -5.21 20.76 9.77
CA VAL A 98 -4.48 21.17 10.97
C VAL A 98 -4.69 20.19 12.12
N THR A 99 -5.90 19.67 12.29
CA THR A 99 -6.20 18.64 13.31
C THR A 99 -5.38 17.37 13.08
N LEU A 100 -5.31 16.90 11.84
CA LEU A 100 -4.50 15.74 11.47
C LEU A 100 -3.00 15.97 11.73
N LEU A 101 -2.50 17.16 11.41
CA LEU A 101 -1.09 17.53 11.60
C LEU A 101 -0.70 17.75 13.07
N ALA A 102 -1.66 18.02 13.95
CA ALA A 102 -1.40 18.27 15.37
C ALA A 102 -1.23 16.98 16.20
N ALA A 103 -1.70 15.83 15.70
CA ALA A 103 -1.55 14.55 16.39
C ALA A 103 -0.15 13.98 16.19
N GLU A 104 0.33 13.16 17.15
CA GLU A 104 1.64 12.52 17.05
C GLU A 104 1.63 11.33 16.07
N SER A 105 0.52 10.60 15.99
CA SER A 105 0.38 9.45 15.11
C SER A 105 -1.08 9.13 14.80
N TRP A 106 -1.28 8.42 13.69
CA TRP A 106 -2.58 7.95 13.22
C TRP A 106 -2.54 6.46 12.89
N GLU A 107 -3.56 5.71 13.26
CA GLU A 107 -3.78 4.37 12.72
C GLU A 107 -4.47 4.49 11.36
N LEU A 108 -3.84 3.96 10.31
CA LEU A 108 -4.37 3.91 8.96
C LEU A 108 -4.84 2.50 8.64
N THR A 109 -6.08 2.41 8.15
CA THR A 109 -6.64 1.17 7.63
C THR A 109 -7.06 1.36 6.18
N MET A 110 -6.39 0.67 5.26
CA MET A 110 -6.77 0.60 3.84
C MET A 110 -7.45 -0.73 3.55
N ARG A 111 -8.62 -0.69 2.89
CA ARG A 111 -9.38 -1.89 2.53
C ARG A 111 -9.61 -1.94 1.03
N SER A 112 -9.39 -3.11 0.44
CA SER A 112 -9.70 -3.40 -0.96
C SER A 112 -10.27 -4.81 -1.08
N GLY A 113 -11.60 -4.90 -1.19
CA GLY A 113 -12.32 -6.18 -1.12
C GLY A 113 -12.01 -6.93 0.18
N ALA A 114 -11.48 -8.15 0.05
CA ALA A 114 -11.08 -8.99 1.20
C ALA A 114 -9.71 -8.62 1.81
N ARG A 115 -8.95 -7.71 1.20
CA ARG A 115 -7.62 -7.32 1.70
C ARG A 115 -7.76 -6.12 2.64
N VAL A 116 -7.15 -6.23 3.80
CA VAL A 116 -7.02 -5.15 4.79
C VAL A 116 -5.53 -4.94 5.05
N LEU A 117 -5.08 -3.70 4.91
CA LEU A 117 -3.75 -3.26 5.28
C LEU A 117 -3.91 -2.26 6.41
N THR A 118 -3.27 -2.54 7.55
CA THR A 118 -3.21 -1.63 8.70
C THR A 118 -1.78 -1.18 8.93
N GLY A 119 -1.62 0.00 9.49
CA GLY A 119 -0.32 0.52 9.86
C GLY A 119 -0.45 1.84 10.61
N THR A 120 0.62 2.26 11.25
CA THR A 120 0.67 3.53 11.97
C THR A 120 1.44 4.56 11.16
N LEU A 121 0.81 5.69 10.88
CA LEU A 121 1.45 6.87 10.32
C LEU A 121 1.99 7.72 11.48
N GLN A 122 3.30 7.92 11.52
CA GLN A 122 3.91 8.86 12.46
C GLN A 122 3.90 10.25 11.84
N VAL A 123 3.40 11.24 12.57
CA VAL A 123 3.40 12.63 12.11
C VAL A 123 4.76 13.22 12.47
N THR A 124 5.55 13.48 11.44
CA THR A 124 6.88 14.08 11.52
C THR A 124 6.94 15.32 10.64
N GLU A 125 7.99 16.13 10.76
CA GLU A 125 8.27 17.27 9.87
C GLU A 125 8.70 16.84 8.44
N ASP A 126 8.25 15.66 7.98
CA ASP A 126 8.48 15.15 6.63
C ASP A 126 7.42 15.74 5.70
N PRO A 127 7.81 16.53 4.67
CA PRO A 127 6.87 17.15 3.74
C PRO A 127 5.94 16.15 3.04
N LEU A 128 6.35 14.88 2.88
CA LEU A 128 5.50 13.85 2.28
C LEU A 128 4.37 13.42 3.21
N ILE A 129 4.63 13.38 4.51
CA ILE A 129 3.63 13.06 5.53
C ILE A 129 2.63 14.22 5.64
N GLU A 130 3.14 15.46 5.66
CA GLU A 130 2.30 16.66 5.68
C GLU A 130 1.38 16.72 4.44
N ALA A 131 1.95 16.49 3.25
CA ALA A 131 1.18 16.44 2.01
C ALA A 131 0.14 15.32 1.99
N LEU A 132 0.47 14.15 2.52
CA LEU A 132 -0.48 13.03 2.65
C LEU A 132 -1.67 13.42 3.53
N LEU A 133 -1.42 14.05 4.69
CA LEU A 133 -2.48 14.47 5.61
C LEU A 133 -3.34 15.60 5.04
N LEU A 134 -2.74 16.55 4.31
CA LEU A 134 -3.48 17.56 3.57
C LEU A 134 -4.40 16.93 2.51
N VAL A 135 -3.88 15.99 1.72
CA VAL A 135 -4.68 15.26 0.72
C VAL A 135 -5.79 14.47 1.39
N ALA A 136 -5.52 13.85 2.54
CA ALA A 136 -6.53 13.13 3.30
C ALA A 136 -7.66 14.07 3.72
N ALA A 137 -7.37 15.20 4.37
CA ALA A 137 -8.39 16.17 4.77
C ALA A 137 -9.20 16.75 3.60
N ALA A 138 -8.52 17.07 2.49
CA ALA A 138 -9.15 17.80 1.38
C ALA A 138 -9.85 16.90 0.35
N ARG A 139 -9.53 15.60 0.30
CA ARG A 139 -10.02 14.68 -0.75
C ARG A 139 -10.56 13.36 -0.24
N ILE A 140 -10.31 13.01 1.02
CA ILE A 140 -10.79 11.78 1.63
C ILE A 140 -11.82 12.16 2.68
N ALA A 141 -13.05 11.66 2.54
CA ALA A 141 -14.07 11.82 3.56
C ALA A 141 -13.70 10.92 4.76
N LEU A 142 -12.83 11.42 5.64
CA LEU A 142 -12.48 10.75 6.88
C LEU A 142 -13.68 10.79 7.83
N THR A 143 -14.04 9.64 8.36
CA THR A 143 -15.06 9.50 9.40
C THR A 143 -14.37 9.15 10.70
N GLU A 144 -14.75 9.80 11.80
CA GLU A 144 -14.36 9.36 13.13
C GLU A 144 -14.86 7.92 13.34
N GLY A 145 -13.95 7.02 13.70
CA GLY A 145 -14.32 5.66 14.09
C GLY A 145 -14.74 5.67 15.54
N GLU A 146 -15.91 5.10 15.85
CA GLU A 146 -16.23 4.72 17.22
C GLU A 146 -15.23 3.62 17.62
N GLU A 147 -14.33 3.92 18.56
CA GLU A 147 -13.51 2.89 19.21
C GLU A 147 -14.45 1.80 19.71
N GLY A 148 -14.26 0.58 19.21
CA GLY A 148 -15.13 -0.54 19.55
C GLY A 148 -15.23 -0.71 21.06
N ALA A 149 -16.41 -0.44 21.60
CA ALA A 149 -16.88 -1.00 22.86
C ALA A 149 -16.97 -2.51 22.69
N GLN A 150 -15.84 -3.19 22.80
CA GLN A 150 -15.79 -4.63 22.95
C GLN A 150 -15.85 -4.93 24.45
N GLU A 151 -17.06 -4.76 24.99
CA GLU A 151 -17.40 -5.26 26.31
C GLU A 151 -17.22 -6.77 26.31
N ALA A 152 -16.35 -7.21 27.22
CA ALA A 152 -16.29 -8.59 27.67
C ALA A 152 -17.68 -9.04 28.12
N SER A 153 -18.23 -10.05 27.45
CA SER A 153 -19.18 -10.97 28.08
C SER A 153 -18.53 -12.34 28.15
N GLY A 154 -17.83 -12.56 29.26
CA GLY A 154 -17.62 -13.89 29.78
C GLY A 154 -18.92 -14.45 30.34
N GLY A 155 -18.99 -15.78 30.44
CA GLY A 155 -20.00 -16.48 31.22
C GLY A 155 -20.84 -17.41 30.37
N GLY A 156 -20.37 -18.65 30.22
CA GLY A 156 -21.28 -19.72 29.87
C GLY A 156 -22.27 -19.96 31.00
N GLU A 157 -23.49 -20.32 30.65
CA GLU A 157 -24.33 -21.17 31.49
C GLU A 157 -25.37 -21.88 30.63
N ALA A 158 -25.49 -23.18 30.89
CA ALA A 158 -26.46 -24.07 30.31
C ALA A 158 -27.87 -23.68 30.76
N GLY A 159 -28.84 -23.72 29.84
CA GLY A 159 -30.23 -23.38 30.15
C GLY A 159 -31.18 -23.62 29.00
N GLY A 160 -31.12 -24.79 28.37
CA GLY A 160 -32.12 -25.19 27.40
C GLY A 160 -33.39 -25.67 28.09
N GLN A 161 -34.41 -24.82 28.20
CA GLN A 161 -35.80 -25.26 28.14
C GLN A 161 -36.73 -24.13 27.66
N VAL A 162 -37.18 -24.26 26.42
CA VAL A 162 -38.24 -23.46 25.82
C VAL A 162 -39.59 -23.95 26.36
N ILE A 163 -40.33 -23.06 27.00
CA ILE A 163 -41.77 -23.21 27.24
C ILE A 163 -42.52 -22.19 26.36
N ALA A 164 -43.34 -22.69 25.44
CA ALA A 164 -44.44 -21.95 24.82
C ALA A 164 -45.54 -22.92 24.33
N ALA A 165 -46.57 -23.09 25.19
CA ALA A 165 -48.03 -23.01 24.99
C ALA A 165 -48.70 -23.31 23.60
N PRO A 166 -50.05 -23.41 23.48
CA PRO A 166 -51.12 -23.84 24.42
C PRO A 166 -52.15 -24.82 23.78
N LYS A 167 -52.92 -25.56 24.63
CA LYS A 167 -54.35 -25.94 24.46
C LYS A 167 -54.82 -26.24 25.91
N ARG A 168 -55.83 -25.63 26.52
CA ARG A 168 -57.15 -25.17 26.08
C ARG A 168 -57.71 -24.21 27.14
#